data_AF-A0A9D6K7D0-F1
#
_entry.id   AF-A0A9D6K7D0-F1
#
_cell.length_a   1.000
_cell.length_b   1.000
_cell.length_c   1.000
_cell.angle_alpha   90.00
_cell.angle_beta   90.00
_cell.angle_gamma   90.00
#
_symmetry.space_group_name_H-M   'P 1'
#
loop_
_entity.id
_entity.type
_entity.pdbx_description
1 polymer ?
#
loop_
_entity_poly.entity_id
_entity_poly.type
_entity_poly.pdbx_seq_one_letter_code
_entity_poly.pdbx_strand_id
1 'polypeptide(L)'
;MVVSDTQRDILKIAVVDRHRASGNVGCGFVKGMGLKKGAIATSIAHDSHNIISVGEDDKDMAIAINRIIALKGGLVIAEQGRVLGELPLPIAGLMSDKSAKSVADSLDKLEKIAKGLGAKAEHPFITLSFLSLPVIPELRVTDLGVVDVMKGRIIS
;
A
#
# COMPACT_ATOMS: atom_id res chain seq x y z
N MET A 1 3.27 13.28 18.22
CA MET A 1 3.38 12.39 17.04
C MET A 1 2.15 12.62 16.16
N VAL A 2 2.30 12.72 14.83
CA VAL A 2 1.15 12.95 13.92
C VAL A 2 0.47 11.61 13.65
N VAL A 3 -0.86 11.59 13.69
CA VAL A 3 -1.70 10.38 13.56
C VAL A 3 -2.74 10.55 12.45
N SER A 4 -3.30 9.43 11.99
CA SER A 4 -4.44 9.42 11.05
C SER A 4 -5.69 10.05 11.68
N ASP A 5 -6.61 10.50 10.83
CA ASP A 5 -7.93 10.97 11.22
C ASP A 5 -8.97 10.32 10.31
N THR A 6 -9.50 9.19 10.76
CA THR A 6 -10.44 8.38 9.98
C THR A 6 -11.81 9.05 9.82
N GLN A 7 -12.18 10.01 10.67
CA GLN A 7 -13.42 10.77 10.52
C GLN A 7 -13.33 11.73 9.33
N ARG A 8 -12.16 12.35 9.13
CA ARG A 8 -11.87 13.21 7.96
C ARG A 8 -11.31 12.44 6.75
N ASP A 9 -11.21 11.12 6.85
CA ASP A 9 -10.68 10.23 5.81
C ASP A 9 -9.23 10.56 5.45
N ILE A 10 -8.41 10.84 6.47
CA ILE A 10 -6.99 11.13 6.34
C ILE A 10 -6.23 9.93 6.95
N LEU A 11 -5.47 9.23 6.12
CA LEU A 11 -4.73 8.02 6.51
C LEU A 11 -3.24 8.23 6.29
N LYS A 12 -2.43 7.54 7.09
CA LYS A 12 -0.99 7.43 6.86
C LYS A 12 -0.73 6.58 5.61
N ILE A 13 0.29 6.96 4.87
CA ILE A 13 0.83 6.21 3.74
C ILE A 13 2.35 6.12 3.86
N ALA A 14 2.91 4.97 3.51
CA ALA A 14 4.34 4.72 3.50
C ALA A 14 4.75 3.99 2.22
N VAL A 15 5.89 4.39 1.65
CA VAL A 15 6.55 3.71 0.53
C VAL A 15 7.95 3.31 0.97
N VAL A 16 8.26 2.02 0.87
CA VAL A 16 9.51 1.41 1.35
C VAL A 16 10.30 0.90 0.16
N ASP A 17 11.56 1.36 0.02
CA ASP A 17 12.48 0.79 -0.96
C ASP A 17 12.68 -0.70 -0.69
N ARG A 18 12.51 -1.51 -1.74
CA ARG A 18 12.75 -2.95 -1.66
C ARG A 18 13.80 -3.47 -2.65
N HIS A 19 14.34 -2.61 -3.51
CA HIS A 19 15.20 -3.03 -4.61
C HIS A 19 16.66 -2.74 -4.34
N ARG A 20 16.96 -1.67 -3.60
CA ARG A 20 18.33 -1.19 -3.41
C ARG A 20 18.87 -1.39 -2.00
N ALA A 21 18.04 -1.92 -1.09
CA ALA A 21 18.37 -2.00 0.33
C ALA A 21 18.85 -0.66 0.90
N SER A 22 18.31 0.46 0.39
CA SER A 22 18.72 1.81 0.76
C SER A 22 18.31 2.21 2.18
N GLY A 23 17.32 1.51 2.75
CA GLY A 23 16.68 1.90 4.01
C GLY A 23 15.69 3.06 3.85
N ASN A 24 15.45 3.52 2.61
CA ASN A 24 14.51 4.61 2.34
C ASN A 24 13.07 4.23 2.67
N VAL A 25 12.42 5.10 3.43
CA VAL A 25 10.99 5.04 3.74
C VAL A 25 10.42 6.45 3.60
N GLY A 26 9.61 6.66 2.57
CA GLY A 26 8.87 7.90 2.40
C GLY A 26 7.50 7.78 3.04
N CYS A 27 7.16 8.75 3.90
CA CYS A 27 5.90 8.78 4.62
C CYS A 27 5.10 10.03 4.23
N GLY A 28 3.77 9.91 4.31
CA GLY A 28 2.87 11.03 4.08
C GLY A 28 1.47 10.73 4.57
N PHE A 29 0.51 11.52 4.07
CA PHE A 29 -0.90 11.30 4.30
C PHE A 29 -1.64 11.27 2.97
N VAL A 30 -2.66 10.42 2.90
CA VAL A 30 -3.60 10.37 1.78
C VAL A 30 -5.00 10.64 2.29
N LYS A 31 -5.80 11.33 1.46
CA LYS A 31 -7.23 11.54 1.71
C LYS A 31 -8.07 10.75 0.70
N GLY A 32 -9.12 10.07 1.17
CA GLY A 32 -10.15 9.47 0.30
C GLY A 32 -10.09 7.95 0.14
N MET A 33 -9.14 7.27 0.79
CA MET A 33 -9.03 5.80 0.76
C MET A 33 -10.12 5.10 1.57
N GLY A 34 -10.63 5.75 2.63
CA GLY A 34 -11.82 5.35 3.36
C GLY A 34 -11.63 4.40 4.53
N LEU A 35 -10.48 3.72 4.64
CA LEU A 35 -10.23 2.75 5.72
C LEU A 35 -10.51 3.38 7.09
N LYS A 36 -11.18 2.61 7.95
CA LYS A 36 -11.55 3.01 9.32
C LYS A 36 -10.68 2.36 10.38
N LYS A 37 -9.97 1.29 10.01
CA LYS A 37 -9.15 0.46 10.89
C LYS A 37 -8.23 -0.41 10.03
N GLY A 38 -7.10 -0.81 10.62
CA GLY A 38 -6.12 -1.66 9.96
C GLY A 38 -5.38 -0.98 8.80
N ALA A 39 -4.72 -1.80 8.00
CA ALA A 39 -3.88 -1.37 6.90
C ALA A 39 -3.95 -2.34 5.72
N ILE A 40 -3.73 -1.81 4.53
CA ILE A 40 -3.49 -2.60 3.32
C ILE A 40 -2.10 -2.26 2.76
N ALA A 41 -1.47 -3.22 2.11
CA ALA A 41 -0.18 -3.02 1.46
C ALA A 41 -0.07 -3.82 0.15
N THR A 42 0.76 -3.35 -0.77
CA THR A 42 1.07 -4.05 -2.03
C THR A 42 2.50 -3.79 -2.48
N SER A 43 3.13 -4.77 -3.15
CA SER A 43 4.38 -4.58 -3.89
C SER A 43 4.16 -4.18 -5.36
N ILE A 44 2.91 -4.16 -5.83
CA ILE A 44 2.54 -3.56 -7.12
C ILE A 44 2.28 -2.07 -6.86
N ALA A 45 3.33 -1.26 -6.92
CA ALA A 45 3.25 0.20 -6.75
C ALA A 45 3.81 0.89 -8.00
N HIS A 46 2.94 1.36 -8.88
CA HIS A 46 3.37 1.87 -10.19
C HIS A 46 4.31 3.08 -10.04
N ASP A 47 5.43 3.19 -10.75
CA ASP A 47 6.10 2.18 -11.61
C ASP A 47 7.44 1.71 -11.02
N SER A 48 7.88 2.27 -9.89
CA SER A 48 9.09 1.81 -9.20
C SER A 48 8.88 0.46 -8.50
N HIS A 49 7.62 0.09 -8.27
CA HIS A 49 7.20 -1.14 -7.61
C HIS A 49 7.91 -1.34 -6.27
N ASN A 50 8.02 -0.27 -5.48
CA ASN A 50 8.37 -0.35 -4.06
C ASN A 50 7.18 -0.92 -3.25
N ILE A 51 7.38 -1.24 -1.97
CA ILE A 51 6.24 -1.65 -1.13
C ILE A 51 5.51 -0.38 -0.71
N ILE A 52 4.22 -0.30 -1.00
CA ILE A 52 3.36 0.79 -0.55
C ILE A 52 2.32 0.27 0.43
N SER A 53 2.08 1.00 1.51
CA SER A 53 1.05 0.70 2.50
C SER A 53 0.28 1.95 2.88
N VAL A 54 -1.03 1.80 3.09
CA VAL A 54 -1.90 2.82 3.69
C VAL A 54 -2.64 2.19 4.86
N GLY A 55 -2.79 2.92 5.95
CA GLY A 55 -3.45 2.40 7.15
C GLY A 55 -3.82 3.47 8.16
N GLU A 56 -4.61 3.04 9.13
CA GLU A 56 -5.03 3.86 10.26
C GLU A 56 -3.89 4.06 11.26
N ASP A 57 -3.11 3.02 11.54
CA ASP A 57 -2.01 3.05 12.50
C ASP A 57 -0.71 2.43 11.94
N ASP A 58 0.42 2.79 12.56
CA ASP A 58 1.74 2.36 12.12
C ASP A 58 1.99 0.85 12.35
N LYS A 59 1.33 0.24 13.34
CA LYS A 59 1.58 -1.15 13.73
C LYS A 59 1.01 -2.10 12.67
N ASP A 60 -0.23 -1.89 12.24
CA ASP A 60 -0.82 -2.73 11.20
C ASP A 60 -0.17 -2.50 9.83
N MET A 61 0.24 -1.26 9.52
CA MET A 61 1.04 -0.96 8.33
C MET A 61 2.37 -1.74 8.33
N ALA A 62 3.11 -1.71 9.44
CA ALA A 62 4.37 -2.44 9.57
C ALA A 62 4.18 -3.95 9.43
N ILE A 63 3.10 -4.51 9.99
CA ILE A 63 2.78 -5.94 9.87
C ILE A 63 2.50 -6.32 8.42
N ALA A 64 1.70 -5.52 7.71
CA ALA A 64 1.40 -5.77 6.30
C ALA A 64 2.66 -5.70 5.43
N ILE A 65 3.51 -4.68 5.64
CA ILE A 65 4.79 -4.52 4.93
C ILE A 65 5.73 -5.71 5.19
N ASN A 66 5.94 -6.07 6.45
CA ASN A 66 6.82 -7.18 6.82
C ASN A 66 6.31 -8.51 6.26
N ARG A 67 4.99 -8.69 6.17
CA ARG A 67 4.42 -9.87 5.55
C ARG A 67 4.67 -9.90 4.04
N ILE A 68 4.55 -8.78 3.34
CA ILE A 68 4.91 -8.68 1.91
C ILE A 68 6.37 -9.08 1.69
N ILE A 69 7.28 -8.62 2.55
CA ILE A 69 8.70 -8.99 2.48
C ILE A 69 8.86 -10.51 2.62
N ALA A 70 8.21 -11.12 3.62
CA ALA A 70 8.26 -12.58 3.83
C ALA A 70 7.68 -13.39 2.66
N LEU A 71 6.66 -12.85 1.98
CA LEU A 71 6.05 -13.45 0.79
C LEU A 71 6.85 -13.24 -0.50
N LYS A 72 7.93 -12.44 -0.45
CA LYS A 72 8.69 -11.95 -1.62
C LYS A 72 7.85 -11.11 -2.58
N GLY A 73 6.88 -10.39 -2.02
CA GLY A 73 5.92 -9.56 -2.74
C GLY A 73 4.51 -10.15 -2.76
N GLY A 74 3.53 -9.29 -3.01
CA GLY A 74 2.13 -9.63 -2.92
C GLY A 74 1.27 -8.46 -2.44
N LEU A 75 0.06 -8.81 -2.06
CA LEU A 75 -0.91 -7.93 -1.40
C LEU A 75 -1.17 -8.48 -0.01
N VAL A 76 -1.26 -7.61 0.99
CA VAL A 76 -1.55 -8.01 2.38
C VAL A 76 -2.51 -7.02 3.02
N ILE A 77 -3.40 -7.54 3.85
CA ILE A 77 -4.26 -6.76 4.75
C ILE A 77 -3.95 -7.17 6.19
N ALA A 78 -3.74 -6.20 7.06
CA ALA A 78 -3.56 -6.41 8.49
C ALA A 78 -4.56 -5.57 9.30
N GLU A 79 -4.99 -6.10 10.45
CA GLU A 79 -5.84 -5.41 11.40
C GLU A 79 -5.58 -5.96 12.82
N GLN A 80 -5.54 -5.09 13.82
CA GLN A 80 -5.38 -5.43 15.24
C GLN A 80 -4.17 -6.34 15.51
N GLY A 81 -3.07 -6.12 14.81
CA GLY A 81 -1.84 -6.89 14.97
C GLY A 81 -1.81 -8.23 14.25
N ARG A 82 -2.74 -8.51 13.32
CA ARG A 82 -2.82 -9.80 12.61
C ARG A 82 -3.02 -9.61 11.12
N VAL A 83 -2.51 -10.54 10.33
CA VAL A 83 -2.80 -10.63 8.89
C VAL A 83 -4.20 -11.22 8.71
N LEU A 84 -5.10 -10.47 8.05
CA LEU A 84 -6.46 -10.92 7.75
C LEU A 84 -6.56 -11.64 6.39
N GLY A 85 -5.66 -11.30 5.46
CA GLY A 85 -5.62 -11.89 4.15
C GLY A 85 -4.36 -11.49 3.40
N GLU A 86 -3.94 -12.37 2.49
CA GLU A 86 -2.78 -12.16 1.65
C GLU A 86 -2.93 -12.81 0.28
N LEU A 87 -2.24 -12.26 -0.72
CA LEU A 87 -2.07 -12.82 -2.05
C LEU A 87 -0.57 -12.78 -2.38
N PRO A 88 0.15 -13.91 -2.27
CA PRO A 88 1.56 -13.97 -2.62
C PRO A 88 1.79 -13.79 -4.12
N LEU A 89 2.77 -12.94 -4.48
CA LEU A 89 3.20 -12.69 -5.85
C LEU A 89 4.73 -12.91 -5.96
N PRO A 90 5.23 -14.13 -5.74
CA PRO A 90 6.66 -14.38 -5.53
C PRO A 90 7.55 -14.06 -6.74
N ILE A 91 6.99 -13.92 -7.95
CA ILE A 91 7.75 -13.61 -9.15
C ILE A 91 7.87 -12.08 -9.27
N ALA A 92 9.05 -11.56 -8.95
CA ALA A 92 9.38 -10.12 -8.89
C ALA A 92 8.50 -9.28 -7.94
N GLY A 93 7.65 -9.90 -7.12
CA GLY A 93 6.61 -9.22 -6.35
C GLY A 93 5.45 -8.69 -7.20
N LEU A 94 5.27 -9.21 -8.41
CA LEU A 94 4.27 -8.72 -9.37
C LEU A 94 3.38 -9.85 -9.90
N MET A 95 3.90 -11.07 -10.00
CA MET A 95 3.18 -12.20 -10.59
C MET A 95 3.16 -13.41 -9.66
N SER A 96 2.12 -14.23 -9.82
CA SER A 96 1.96 -15.49 -9.12
C SER A 96 2.35 -16.67 -10.01
N ASP A 97 2.79 -17.76 -9.38
CA ASP A 97 2.98 -19.08 -10.01
C ASP A 97 1.70 -19.93 -9.97
N LYS A 98 0.60 -19.41 -9.42
CA LYS A 98 -0.72 -20.06 -9.34
C LYS A 98 -1.56 -19.81 -10.59
N SER A 99 -2.64 -20.57 -10.73
CA SER A 99 -3.59 -20.40 -11.83
C SER A 99 -4.29 -19.03 -11.75
N ALA A 100 -4.62 -18.46 -12.90
CA ALA A 100 -5.32 -17.17 -12.99
C ALA A 100 -6.62 -17.15 -12.16
N LYS A 101 -7.39 -18.25 -12.20
CA LYS A 101 -8.60 -18.40 -11.39
C LYS A 101 -8.30 -18.30 -9.89
N SER A 102 -7.27 -19.00 -9.40
CA SER A 102 -6.89 -18.95 -7.98
C SER A 102 -6.44 -17.55 -7.54
N VAL A 103 -5.74 -16.83 -8.41
CA VAL A 103 -5.29 -15.45 -8.16
C VAL A 103 -6.50 -14.50 -8.10
N ALA A 104 -7.41 -14.59 -9.08
CA ALA A 104 -8.62 -13.78 -9.12
C ALA A 104 -9.51 -14.03 -7.88
N ASP A 105 -9.78 -15.30 -7.55
CA ASP A 105 -10.57 -15.66 -6.36
C ASP A 105 -9.95 -15.15 -5.06
N SER A 106 -8.61 -15.04 -5.00
CA SER A 106 -7.90 -14.50 -3.83
C SER A 106 -7.95 -12.97 -3.79
N LEU A 107 -7.77 -12.30 -4.93
CA LEU A 107 -7.90 -10.85 -5.04
C LEU A 107 -9.32 -10.40 -4.64
N ASP A 108 -10.36 -11.06 -5.14
CA ASP A 108 -11.76 -10.77 -4.81
C ASP A 108 -12.02 -10.87 -3.30
N LYS A 109 -11.40 -11.85 -2.62
CA LYS A 109 -11.49 -11.98 -1.15
C LYS A 109 -10.82 -10.81 -0.46
N LEU A 110 -9.62 -10.42 -0.89
CA LEU A 110 -8.92 -9.27 -0.31
C LEU A 110 -9.68 -7.97 -0.50
N GLU A 111 -10.27 -7.74 -1.68
CA GLU A 111 -11.10 -6.54 -1.92
C GLU A 111 -12.32 -6.49 -1.00
N LYS A 112 -12.98 -7.64 -0.77
CA LYS A 112 -14.09 -7.74 0.18
C LYS A 112 -13.64 -7.45 1.62
N ILE A 113 -12.49 -7.98 2.03
CA ILE A 113 -11.93 -7.69 3.36
C ILE A 113 -11.65 -6.18 3.49
N ALA A 114 -10.95 -5.57 2.52
CA ALA A 114 -10.63 -4.15 2.53
C ALA A 114 -11.89 -3.27 2.59
N LYS A 115 -12.94 -3.61 1.83
CA LYS A 115 -14.26 -2.95 1.91
C LYS A 115 -14.88 -3.11 3.30
N GLY A 116 -14.78 -4.30 3.91
CA GLY A 116 -15.19 -4.54 5.30
C GLY A 116 -14.44 -3.71 6.35
N LEU A 117 -13.21 -3.27 6.04
CA LEU A 117 -12.43 -2.33 6.87
C LEU A 117 -12.76 -0.85 6.59
N GLY A 118 -13.64 -0.57 5.62
CA GLY A 118 -14.12 0.77 5.29
C GLY A 118 -13.54 1.37 4.01
N ALA A 119 -12.70 0.65 3.25
CA ALA A 119 -12.18 1.16 1.99
C ALA A 119 -13.31 1.60 1.06
N LYS A 120 -13.18 2.81 0.49
CA LYS A 120 -14.21 3.41 -0.39
C LYS A 120 -14.00 3.09 -1.86
N ALA A 121 -12.75 2.94 -2.28
CA ALA A 121 -12.42 2.62 -3.66
C ALA A 121 -13.01 1.26 -4.04
N GLU A 122 -13.51 1.15 -5.28
CA GLU A 122 -14.01 -0.12 -5.81
C GLU A 122 -12.94 -1.21 -5.78
N HIS A 123 -11.72 -0.82 -6.15
CA HIS A 123 -10.51 -1.64 -6.17
C HIS A 123 -9.39 -0.94 -5.36
N PRO A 124 -9.32 -1.16 -4.04
CA PRO A 124 -8.44 -0.38 -3.16
C PRO A 124 -6.94 -0.59 -3.44
N PHE A 125 -6.53 -1.79 -3.87
CA PHE A 125 -5.14 -2.08 -4.17
C PHE A 125 -4.64 -1.40 -5.46
N ILE A 126 -5.46 -1.37 -6.51
CA ILE A 126 -5.08 -0.64 -7.74
C ILE A 126 -5.12 0.87 -7.48
N THR A 127 -6.07 1.38 -6.69
CA THR A 127 -6.05 2.81 -6.32
C THR A 127 -4.78 3.16 -5.55
N LEU A 128 -4.38 2.32 -4.58
CA LEU A 128 -3.15 2.51 -3.82
C LEU A 128 -1.91 2.50 -4.72
N SER A 129 -1.85 1.62 -5.72
CA SER A 129 -0.66 1.46 -6.56
C SER A 129 -0.32 2.72 -7.38
N PHE A 130 -1.28 3.57 -7.67
CA PHE A 130 -1.07 4.83 -8.40
C PHE A 130 -0.60 6.00 -7.51
N LEU A 131 -0.72 5.88 -6.18
CA LEU A 131 -0.31 6.95 -5.26
C LEU A 131 1.21 7.16 -5.21
N SER A 132 1.98 6.18 -5.70
CA SER A 132 3.43 6.26 -5.83
C SER A 132 3.94 6.58 -7.23
N LEU A 133 3.07 6.83 -8.21
CA LEU A 133 3.47 7.00 -9.61
C LEU A 133 3.95 8.43 -9.89
N PRO A 134 5.26 8.72 -9.98
CA PRO A 134 5.78 10.09 -9.99
C PRO A 134 5.77 10.73 -11.39
N VAL A 135 5.02 10.15 -12.33
CA VAL A 135 4.92 10.61 -13.73
C VAL A 135 3.53 11.11 -14.11
N ILE A 136 2.61 11.16 -13.13
CA ILE A 136 1.29 11.75 -13.28
C ILE A 136 1.18 13.02 -12.42
N PRO A 137 0.33 13.99 -12.77
CA PRO A 137 0.27 15.29 -12.09
C PRO A 137 0.02 15.21 -10.58
N GLU A 138 0.31 16.32 -9.89
CA GLU A 138 0.09 16.55 -8.45
C GLU A 138 1.11 15.85 -7.51
N LEU A 139 0.77 15.82 -6.21
CA LEU A 139 1.62 15.25 -5.17
C LEU A 139 1.60 13.73 -5.19
N ARG A 140 2.76 13.09 -5.09
CA ARG A 140 2.91 11.64 -5.00
C ARG A 140 3.84 11.27 -3.85
N VAL A 141 3.71 10.07 -3.32
CA VAL A 141 4.58 9.56 -2.26
C VAL A 141 5.51 8.52 -2.85
N THR A 142 6.81 8.72 -2.77
CA THR A 142 7.83 7.74 -3.19
C THR A 142 8.61 7.27 -1.96
N ASP A 143 9.56 6.35 -2.13
CA ASP A 143 10.48 5.98 -1.06
C ASP A 143 11.37 7.16 -0.58
N LEU A 144 11.47 8.23 -1.38
CA LEU A 144 12.20 9.45 -1.04
C LEU A 144 11.36 10.49 -0.28
N GLY A 145 10.05 10.24 -0.08
CA GLY A 145 9.14 11.15 0.59
C GLY A 145 8.04 11.69 -0.33
N VAL A 146 7.46 12.84 0.03
CA VAL A 146 6.39 13.47 -0.77
C VAL A 146 7.01 14.29 -1.89
N VAL A 147 6.66 13.99 -3.13
CA VAL A 147 7.16 14.63 -4.34
C VAL A 147 6.09 15.55 -4.94
N ASP A 148 6.44 16.81 -5.15
CA ASP A 148 5.71 17.72 -6.03
C ASP A 148 6.17 17.47 -7.47
N VAL A 149 5.42 16.64 -8.18
CA VAL A 149 5.77 16.18 -9.54
C VAL A 149 5.89 17.35 -10.51
N MET A 150 5.03 18.36 -10.37
CA MET A 150 5.03 19.53 -11.24
C MET A 150 6.25 20.43 -11.04
N LYS A 151 6.81 20.46 -9.81
CA LYS A 151 8.01 21.24 -9.49
C LYS A 151 9.30 20.42 -9.46
N GLY A 152 9.21 19.10 -9.65
CA GLY A 152 10.36 18.19 -9.63
C GLY A 152 11.13 18.20 -8.31
N ARG A 153 10.45 18.39 -7.17
CA ARG A 153 11.11 18.51 -5.86
C ARG A 153 10.41 17.67 -4.78
N ILE A 154 11.19 17.24 -3.80
CA ILE A 154 10.69 16.63 -2.56
C ILE A 154 10.27 17.76 -1.61
N ILE A 155 9.13 17.60 -0.93
CA ILE A 155 8.53 18.61 -0.05
C ILE A 155 8.33 18.13 1.40
N SER A 156 8.75 16.90 1.72
CA SER A 156 8.82 16.34 3.07
C SER A 156 10.19 16.50 3.70
#